data_AF-A0AAV1LGR1-F1
#
_entry.id   AF-A0AAV1LGR1-F1
#
_cell.length_a   1.000
_cell.length_b   1.000
_cell.length_c   1.000
_cell.angle_alpha   90.00
_cell.angle_beta   90.00
_cell.angle_gamma   90.00
#
_symmetry.space_group_name_H-M   'P 1'
#
loop_
_entity.id
_entity.type
_entity.pdbx_description
1 polymer ?
#
loop_
_entity_poly.entity_id
_entity_poly.type
_entity_poly.pdbx_seq_one_letter_code
_entity_poly.pdbx_strand_id
1 'polypeptide(L)'
;MLLSLVDFVADLRDTFSDIENQAKQLSNFVDQEYSDANKRKVTRMLTDKESQASSLSPADKFRVNTFYVIIDKLVVELQKRSEAYDRIIQLFGFLTQLLFIETDVLEKK
;
A
#
# COMPACT_ATOMS: atom_id res chain seq x y z
N MET A 1 -0.63 -16.03 -5.73
CA MET A 1 0.74 -16.32 -5.23
C MET A 1 1.33 -15.25 -4.28
N LEU A 2 0.63 -14.16 -3.94
CA LEU A 2 1.20 -13.05 -3.13
C LEU A 2 0.45 -12.73 -1.83
N LEU A 3 -0.40 -13.65 -1.33
CA LEU A 3 -1.25 -13.41 -0.15
C LEU A 3 -0.46 -12.96 1.08
N SER A 4 0.61 -13.68 1.43
CA SER A 4 1.44 -13.31 2.59
C SER A 4 2.04 -11.90 2.50
N LEU A 5 2.40 -11.43 1.30
CA LEU A 5 2.92 -10.07 1.12
C LEU A 5 1.79 -9.02 1.16
N VAL A 6 0.63 -9.36 0.61
CA VAL A 6 -0.56 -8.50 0.67
C VAL A 6 -0.99 -8.30 2.13
N ASP A 7 -1.05 -9.37 2.91
CA ASP A 7 -1.42 -9.33 4.33
C ASP A 7 -0.40 -8.51 5.12
N PHE A 8 0.90 -8.75 4.91
CA PHE A 8 1.95 -7.95 5.54
C PHE A 8 1.82 -6.45 5.23
N VAL A 9 1.56 -6.08 3.98
CA VAL A 9 1.41 -4.66 3.59
C VAL A 9 0.11 -4.07 4.14
N ALA A 10 -0.96 -4.86 4.24
CA ALA A 10 -2.21 -4.44 4.88
C ALA A 10 -2.00 -4.14 6.36
N ASP A 11 -1.24 -4.99 7.08
CA ASP A 11 -0.92 -4.80 8.50
C ASP A 11 -0.10 -3.54 8.75
N LEU A 12 0.76 -3.12 7.80
CA LEU A 12 1.53 -1.86 7.90
C LEU A 12 0.64 -0.63 8.05
N ARG A 13 -0.62 -0.71 7.62
CA ARG A 13 -1.59 0.39 7.74
C ARG A 13 -1.80 0.80 9.20
N ASP A 14 -1.76 -0.16 10.12
CA ASP A 14 -2.01 0.08 11.54
C ASP A 14 -0.73 0.43 12.32
N THR A 15 0.44 0.15 11.77
CA THR A 15 1.76 0.41 12.40
C THR A 15 2.33 1.79 12.07
N PHE A 16 1.49 2.77 11.71
CA PHE A 16 1.93 4.11 11.30
C PHE A 16 2.87 4.77 12.33
N SER A 17 2.48 4.73 13.62
CA SER A 17 3.25 5.37 14.69
C SER A 17 4.65 4.77 14.85
N ASP A 18 4.80 3.47 14.68
CA ASP A 18 6.09 2.80 14.77
C ASP A 18 7.01 3.20 13.61
N ILE A 19 6.45 3.25 12.39
CA ILE A 19 7.16 3.69 11.19
C ILE A 19 7.59 5.15 11.32
N GLU A 20 6.71 6.02 11.82
CA GLU A 20 7.02 7.44 12.03
C GLU A 20 8.14 7.62 13.05
N ASN A 21 8.11 6.89 14.17
CA ASN A 21 9.15 6.92 15.19
C ASN A 21 10.49 6.42 14.66
N GLN A 22 10.50 5.32 13.91
CA GLN A 22 11.72 4.80 13.27
C GLN A 22 12.27 5.78 12.25
N ALA A 23 11.42 6.40 11.43
CA ALA A 23 11.84 7.41 10.45
C ALA A 23 12.51 8.62 11.11
N LYS A 24 11.95 9.09 12.24
CA LYS A 24 12.54 10.17 13.05
C LYS A 24 13.90 9.79 13.64
N GLN A 25 14.10 8.53 14.01
CA GLN A 25 15.40 8.04 14.50
C GLN A 25 16.44 7.90 13.40
N LEU A 26 16.02 7.54 12.18
CA LEU A 26 16.94 7.28 11.06
C LEU A 26 17.46 8.55 10.38
N SER A 27 16.72 9.65 10.43
CA SER A 27 17.06 10.86 9.69
C SER A 27 16.72 12.13 10.45
N ASN A 28 17.73 12.99 10.61
CA ASN A 28 17.58 14.34 11.16
C ASN A 28 16.80 15.29 10.23
N PHE A 29 16.53 14.87 8.99
CA PHE A 29 15.76 15.64 8.00
C PHE A 29 14.26 15.37 8.04
N VAL A 30 13.81 14.36 8.79
CA VAL A 30 12.38 14.13 9.00
C VAL A 30 11.92 15.19 10.00
N ASP A 31 11.26 16.23 9.48
CA ASP A 31 10.74 17.33 10.30
C ASP A 31 9.94 16.77 11.47
N GLN A 32 10.24 17.27 12.68
CA GLN A 32 9.52 16.86 13.89
C GLN A 32 8.07 17.38 13.91
N GLU A 33 7.77 18.41 13.11
CA GLU A 33 6.47 19.06 13.04
C GLU A 33 5.91 19.05 11.61
N TYR A 34 4.66 18.61 11.50
CA TYR A 34 3.91 18.63 10.24
C TYR A 34 3.50 20.07 9.90
N SER A 35 4.01 20.61 8.79
CA SER A 35 3.72 21.98 8.35
C SER A 35 3.02 22.04 6.99
N ASP A 36 1.94 22.83 6.92
CA ASP A 36 1.26 23.20 5.68
C ASP A 36 1.82 24.54 5.11
N ALA A 37 2.92 25.08 5.64
CA ALA A 37 3.42 26.43 5.31
C ALA A 37 3.66 26.67 3.81
N ASN A 38 4.09 25.63 3.09
CA ASN A 38 4.35 25.69 1.65
C ASN A 38 3.15 25.25 0.78
N LYS A 39 1.98 25.00 1.39
CA LYS A 39 0.81 24.53 0.65
C LYS A 39 0.12 25.70 -0.06
N ARG A 40 -0.15 25.52 -1.35
CA ARG A 40 -0.93 26.48 -2.15
C ARG A 40 -2.30 26.71 -1.49
N LYS A 41 -2.58 27.94 -1.07
CA LYS A 41 -3.93 28.33 -0.61
C LYS A 41 -4.86 28.37 -1.82
N VAL A 42 -5.90 27.53 -1.80
CA VAL A 42 -6.98 27.58 -2.78
C VAL A 42 -8.10 28.43 -2.20
N THR A 43 -8.33 29.61 -2.77
CA THR A 43 -9.47 30.46 -2.41
C THR A 43 -10.73 29.84 -3.00
N ARG A 44 -11.60 29.28 -2.15
CA ARG A 44 -12.91 28.77 -2.56
C ARG A 44 -13.92 29.92 -2.53
N MET A 45 -14.78 30.04 -3.54
CA MET A 45 -15.92 30.96 -3.47
C MET A 45 -16.85 30.50 -2.33
N LEU A 46 -17.15 31.42 -1.41
CA LEU A 46 -18.05 31.20 -0.28
C LEU A 46 -19.43 30.79 -0.80
N THR A 47 -19.79 29.53 -0.56
CA THR A 47 -21.18 29.07 -0.61
C THR A 47 -21.63 28.87 0.82
N ASP A 48 -22.87 29.28 1.12
CA ASP A 48 -23.43 29.60 2.44
C ASP A 48 -23.65 28.40 3.39
N LYS A 49 -22.79 27.38 3.29
CA LYS A 49 -22.76 26.23 4.20
C LYS A 49 -21.34 26.09 4.70
N GLU A 50 -21.05 26.78 5.79
CA GLU A 50 -19.91 26.46 6.67
C GLU A 50 -20.14 25.05 7.25
N SER A 51 -19.87 24.03 6.46
CA SER A 51 -19.58 22.70 6.99
C SER A 51 -18.33 22.86 7.83
N GLN A 52 -18.48 22.79 9.16
CA GLN A 52 -17.37 22.73 10.10
C GLN A 52 -16.44 21.60 9.66
N ALA A 53 -15.35 21.97 8.98
CA ALA A 53 -14.30 21.03 8.66
C ALA A 53 -13.68 20.63 9.99
N SER A 54 -14.01 19.44 10.48
CA SER A 54 -13.36 18.83 11.63
C SER A 54 -11.85 18.94 11.45
N SER A 55 -11.20 19.78 12.27
CA SER A 55 -9.78 20.04 12.16
C SER A 55 -9.02 18.82 12.70
N LEU A 56 -8.71 17.88 11.81
CA LEU A 56 -7.76 16.81 12.13
C LEU A 56 -6.41 17.43 12.50
N SER A 57 -5.67 16.77 13.41
CA SER A 57 -4.30 17.16 13.68
C SER A 57 -3.47 17.10 12.38
N PRO A 58 -2.43 17.93 12.22
CA PRO A 58 -1.55 17.85 11.05
C PRO A 58 -0.98 16.44 10.81
N ALA A 59 -0.67 15.70 11.88
CA ALA A 59 -0.23 14.31 11.83
C ALA A 59 -1.33 13.37 11.31
N ASP A 60 -2.54 13.46 11.86
CA ASP A 60 -3.68 12.65 11.40
C ASP A 60 -4.05 12.98 9.94
N LYS A 61 -3.90 14.23 9.54
CA LYS A 61 -4.11 14.67 8.17
C LYS A 61 -3.12 14.01 7.21
N PHE A 62 -1.85 13.90 7.57
CA PHE A 62 -0.85 13.16 6.79
C PHE A 62 -1.15 11.65 6.80
N ARG A 63 -1.44 11.09 7.97
CA ARG A 63 -1.77 9.67 8.14
C ARG A 63 -2.93 9.24 7.24
N VAL A 64 -4.04 9.98 7.29
CA VAL A 64 -5.25 9.64 6.53
C VAL A 64 -5.12 9.96 5.05
N ASN A 65 -4.63 11.15 4.70
CA ASN A 65 -4.66 11.60 3.29
C ASN A 65 -3.47 11.13 2.46
N THR A 66 -2.40 10.66 3.09
CA THR A 66 -1.18 10.26 2.39
C THR A 66 -0.79 8.83 2.75
N PHE A 67 -0.55 8.54 4.03
CA PHE A 67 -0.06 7.21 4.42
C PHE A 67 -1.06 6.10 4.07
N TYR A 68 -2.32 6.21 4.48
CA TYR A 68 -3.35 5.23 4.13
C TYR A 68 -3.54 5.10 2.62
N VAL A 69 -3.53 6.21 1.90
CA VAL A 69 -3.68 6.20 0.43
C VAL A 69 -2.55 5.41 -0.23
N ILE A 70 -1.31 5.56 0.25
CA ILE A 70 -0.16 4.81 -0.27
C ILE A 70 -0.32 3.31 0.01
N ILE A 71 -0.63 2.93 1.25
CA ILE A 71 -0.79 1.52 1.64
C ILE A 71 -1.95 0.86 0.90
N ASP A 72 -3.13 1.49 0.89
CA ASP A 72 -4.32 0.98 0.22
C ASP A 72 -4.04 0.79 -1.29
N LYS A 73 -3.30 1.72 -1.91
CA LYS A 73 -2.90 1.60 -3.32
C LYS A 73 -1.94 0.45 -3.55
N LEU A 74 -0.96 0.25 -2.67
CA LEU A 74 -0.02 -0.88 -2.75
C LEU A 74 -0.74 -2.22 -2.63
N VAL A 75 -1.66 -2.36 -1.68
CA VAL A 75 -2.50 -3.56 -1.51
C VAL A 75 -3.25 -3.88 -2.79
N VAL A 76 -3.94 -2.89 -3.38
CA VAL A 76 -4.71 -3.08 -4.63
C VAL A 76 -3.81 -3.52 -5.78
N GLU A 77 -2.65 -2.88 -5.96
CA GLU A 77 -1.75 -3.25 -7.06
C GLU A 77 -1.07 -4.62 -6.85
N LEU A 78 -0.75 -4.99 -5.61
CA LEU A 78 -0.26 -6.33 -5.26
C LEU A 78 -1.31 -7.41 -5.54
N GLN A 79 -2.57 -7.14 -5.22
CA GLN A 79 -3.67 -8.07 -5.47
C GLN A 79 -3.88 -8.29 -6.97
N LYS A 80 -3.93 -7.22 -7.76
CA LYS A 80 -3.97 -7.30 -9.24
C LYS A 80 -2.81 -8.12 -9.79
N ARG A 81 -1.60 -7.92 -9.25
CA ARG A 81 -0.41 -8.68 -9.66
C ARG A 81 -0.52 -10.15 -9.28
N SER A 82 -1.09 -10.47 -8.11
CA SER A 82 -1.34 -11.86 -7.70
C SER A 82 -2.27 -12.55 -8.69
N GLU A 83 -3.38 -11.91 -9.05
CA GLU A 83 -4.36 -12.44 -10.00
C GLU A 83 -3.72 -12.70 -11.39
N ALA A 84 -2.91 -11.75 -11.87
CA ALA A 84 -2.17 -11.91 -13.13
C ALA A 84 -1.21 -13.12 -13.08
N TYR A 85 -0.55 -13.33 -11.95
CA TYR A 85 0.34 -14.47 -11.75
C TYR A 85 -0.40 -15.79 -11.63
N ASP A 86 -1.57 -15.82 -10.98
CA ASP A 86 -2.37 -17.04 -10.86
C ASP A 86 -2.73 -17.60 -12.25
N ARG A 87 -3.01 -16.73 -13.24
CA ARG A 87 -3.22 -17.15 -14.64
C ARG A 87 -1.96 -17.76 -15.27
N ILE A 88 -0.79 -17.17 -15.04
CA ILE A 88 0.48 -17.68 -15.57
C ILE A 88 0.83 -19.02 -14.93
N ILE A 89 0.61 -19.16 -13.63
CA ILE A 89 0.85 -20.41 -12.89
C ILE A 89 -0.10 -21.51 -13.35
N GLN A 90 -1.37 -21.20 -13.67
CA GLN A 90 -2.27 -22.21 -14.22
C GLN A 90 -1.76 -22.77 -15.55
N LEU A 91 -1.14 -21.95 -16.40
CA LEU A 91 -0.62 -22.37 -17.71
C LEU A 91 0.74 -23.04 -17.62
N PHE A 92 1.65 -22.49 -16.81
CA PHE A 92 3.07 -22.82 -16.81
C PHE A 92 3.58 -23.28 -15.45
N GLY A 93 2.73 -23.37 -14.44
CA GLY A 93 3.10 -23.77 -13.08
C GLY A 93 3.68 -25.18 -13.03
N PHE A 94 3.29 -26.06 -13.95
CA PHE A 94 3.90 -27.40 -14.08
C PHE A 94 5.42 -27.33 -14.33
N LEU A 95 5.93 -26.26 -14.96
CA LEU A 95 7.38 -26.06 -15.15
C LEU A 95 8.14 -25.94 -13.82
N THR A 96 7.47 -25.48 -12.76
CA THR A 96 8.07 -25.39 -11.42
C THR A 96 8.21 -26.75 -10.73
N GLN A 97 7.50 -27.77 -11.24
CA GLN A 97 7.49 -29.12 -10.70
C GLN A 97 8.20 -30.12 -11.61
N LEU A 98 8.88 -29.65 -12.67
CA LEU A 98 9.43 -30.50 -13.73
C LEU A 98 10.47 -31.52 -13.25
N LEU A 99 11.14 -31.26 -12.12
CA LEU A 99 12.05 -32.21 -11.46
C LEU A 99 11.33 -33.35 -10.71
N PHE A 100 10.03 -33.20 -10.47
CA PHE A 100 9.17 -34.13 -9.71
C PHE A 100 8.05 -34.74 -10.55
N ILE A 101 7.89 -34.30 -11.80
CA ILE A 101 6.91 -34.86 -12.74
C ILE A 101 7.42 -36.22 -13.22
N GLU A 102 6.65 -37.28 -12.97
CA GLU A 102 6.90 -38.60 -13.54
C GLU A 102 6.74 -38.53 -15.07
N THR A 103 7.71 -39.12 -15.79
CA THR A 103 7.76 -39.13 -17.25
C THR A 103 6.52 -39.73 -17.90
N ASP A 104 5.83 -40.65 -17.22
CA ASP A 104 4.60 -41.29 -17.69
C ASP A 104 3.42 -40.31 -17.88
N VAL A 105 3.44 -39.15 -17.20
CA VAL A 105 2.41 -38.11 -17.35
C VAL A 105 2.65 -37.28 -18.62
N LEU A 106 3.89 -37.21 -19.11
CA LEU A 106 4.28 -36.42 -20.28
C LEU A 106 4.07 -37.17 -21.61
N GLU A 107 3.91 -38.50 -21.58
CA GLU A 107 3.81 -39.33 -22.79
C GLU A 107 2.39 -39.65 -23.26
N LYS A 108 1.35 -39.25 -22.51
CA LYS A 108 -0.05 -39.46 -22.96
C LYS A 108 -0.42 -38.50 -24.09
N LYS A 109 -0.27 -39.00 -25.32
CA LYS A 109 -0.83 -38.44 -26.57
C LYS A 109 -2.36 -38.48 -26.59
#